data_AF-A0A971SRA8-F1
#
_entry.id   AF-A0A971SRA8-F1
#
_cell.length_a   1.000
_cell.length_b   1.000
_cell.length_c   1.000
_cell.angle_alpha   90.00
_cell.angle_beta   90.00
_cell.angle_gamma   90.00
#
_symmetry.space_group_name_H-M   'P 1'
#
loop_
_entity.id
_entity.type
_entity.pdbx_description
1 polymer ?
#
loop_
_entity_poly.entity_id
_entity_poly.type
_entity_poly.pdbx_seq_one_letter_code
_entity_poly.pdbx_strand_id
1 'polypeptide(L)'
;FAGLVLFITGANAGFMRVGSIMGNDIALSGSSTVLVGTGFALGLVTVLAEPAVHALTNQIEDVTSGYVKKRTVLAALSIGIGFSVALSMLRIIVPGLELWHILLPGYAISIILSYIVPSLFVGIAFDSGGVASGPMTATFILAFAHGAANAIEGADVLIDGFGIIALVALTPLITLQLLGLIYKIQTKKKGIEDNGAIF
;
A
#
# COMPACT_ATOMS: atom_id res chain seq x y z
N PHE A 1 -18.52 -16.65 3.10
CA PHE A 1 -18.26 -17.27 1.78
C PHE A 1 -19.12 -16.68 0.66
N ALA A 2 -20.46 -16.69 0.76
CA ALA A 2 -21.33 -16.15 -0.29
C ALA A 2 -21.02 -14.69 -0.71
N GLY A 3 -20.73 -13.81 0.27
CA GLY A 3 -20.31 -12.43 -0.02
C GLY A 3 -18.99 -12.33 -0.79
N LEU A 4 -18.02 -13.20 -0.49
CA LEU A 4 -16.75 -13.27 -1.22
C LEU A 4 -16.96 -13.76 -2.66
N VAL A 5 -17.82 -14.76 -2.87
CA VAL A 5 -18.16 -15.26 -4.22
C VAL A 5 -18.83 -14.16 -5.05
N LEU A 6 -19.81 -13.44 -4.47
CA LEU A 6 -20.46 -12.31 -5.13
C LEU A 6 -19.47 -11.18 -5.44
N PHE A 7 -18.57 -10.87 -4.51
CA PHE A 7 -17.51 -9.88 -4.72
C PHE A 7 -16.57 -10.26 -5.86
N ILE A 8 -16.01 -11.49 -5.84
CA ILE A 8 -15.09 -11.95 -6.89
C ILE A 8 -15.80 -12.01 -8.24
N THR A 9 -17.07 -12.44 -8.28
CA THR A 9 -17.85 -12.47 -9.52
C THR A 9 -18.06 -11.07 -10.08
N GLY A 10 -18.47 -10.11 -9.24
CA GLY A 10 -18.64 -8.72 -9.66
C GLY A 10 -17.32 -8.05 -10.05
N ALA A 11 -16.25 -8.30 -9.30
CA ALA A 11 -14.92 -7.77 -9.58
C ALA A 11 -14.35 -8.31 -10.90
N ASN A 12 -14.50 -9.61 -11.15
CA ASN A 12 -14.03 -10.22 -12.39
C ASN A 12 -14.87 -9.80 -13.61
N ALA A 13 -16.20 -9.67 -13.44
CA ALA A 13 -17.10 -9.27 -14.52
C ALA A 13 -16.98 -7.78 -14.90
N GLY A 14 -16.63 -6.91 -13.93
CA GLY A 14 -16.54 -5.46 -14.12
C GLY A 14 -15.14 -4.90 -13.88
N PHE A 15 -14.76 -4.80 -12.62
CA PHE A 15 -13.63 -3.98 -12.16
C PHE A 15 -12.27 -4.39 -12.74
N MET A 16 -11.98 -5.68 -12.82
CA MET A 16 -10.71 -6.17 -13.39
C MET A 16 -10.60 -5.84 -14.87
N ARG A 17 -11.69 -6.00 -15.64
CA ARG A 17 -11.69 -5.65 -17.07
C ARG A 17 -11.47 -4.16 -17.27
N VAL A 18 -12.17 -3.31 -16.51
CA VAL A 18 -12.01 -1.85 -16.59
C VAL A 18 -10.59 -1.44 -16.22
N GLY A 19 -10.04 -1.96 -15.12
CA GLY A 19 -8.67 -1.68 -14.69
C GLY A 19 -7.64 -2.03 -15.77
N SER A 20 -7.75 -3.23 -16.34
CA SER A 20 -6.83 -3.69 -17.40
C SER A 20 -6.92 -2.86 -18.68
N ILE A 21 -8.13 -2.51 -19.14
CA ILE A 21 -8.28 -1.66 -20.33
C ILE A 21 -7.71 -0.28 -20.05
N MET A 22 -8.02 0.31 -18.90
CA MET A 22 -7.55 1.64 -18.54
C MET A 22 -6.01 1.68 -18.41
N GLY A 23 -5.40 0.67 -17.80
CA GLY A 23 -3.94 0.56 -17.71
C GLY A 23 -3.27 0.42 -19.07
N ASN A 24 -3.84 -0.43 -19.93
CA ASN A 24 -3.34 -0.65 -21.29
C ASN A 24 -3.44 0.61 -22.15
N ASP A 25 -4.61 1.25 -22.20
CA ASP A 25 -4.85 2.40 -23.08
C ASP A 25 -4.02 3.62 -22.63
N ILE A 26 -3.89 3.84 -21.32
CA ILE A 26 -3.04 4.92 -20.81
C ILE A 26 -1.57 4.65 -21.11
N ALA A 27 -1.11 3.39 -20.97
CA ALA A 27 0.26 3.04 -21.32
C ALA A 27 0.54 3.23 -22.82
N LEU A 28 -0.38 2.80 -23.70
CA LEU A 28 -0.27 2.98 -25.15
C LEU A 28 -0.32 4.47 -25.58
N SER A 29 -0.97 5.33 -24.79
CA SER A 29 -0.97 6.78 -25.06
C SER A 29 0.42 7.42 -24.96
N GLY A 30 1.41 6.73 -24.39
CA GLY A 30 2.79 7.20 -24.22
C GLY A 30 2.97 8.21 -23.08
N SER A 31 1.89 8.59 -22.37
CA SER A 31 1.96 9.57 -21.28
C SER A 31 2.30 8.90 -19.94
N SER A 32 3.60 8.79 -19.66
CA SER A 32 4.12 8.22 -18.40
C SER A 32 3.58 8.94 -17.17
N THR A 33 3.44 10.26 -17.21
CA THR A 33 2.89 11.05 -16.10
C THR A 33 1.44 10.72 -15.80
N VAL A 34 0.62 10.46 -16.83
CA VAL A 34 -0.79 10.09 -16.66
C VAL A 34 -0.90 8.66 -16.12
N LEU A 35 -0.04 7.74 -16.54
CA LEU A 35 -0.01 6.39 -15.99
C LEU A 35 0.32 6.39 -14.50
N VAL A 36 1.40 7.08 -14.12
CA VAL A 36 1.86 7.19 -12.73
C VAL A 36 0.85 7.95 -11.87
N GLY A 37 0.29 9.05 -12.36
CA GLY A 37 -0.72 9.84 -11.66
C GLY A 37 -2.02 9.07 -11.44
N THR A 38 -2.47 8.33 -12.45
CA THR A 38 -3.64 7.44 -12.33
C THR A 38 -3.37 6.31 -11.34
N GLY A 39 -2.18 5.70 -11.40
CA GLY A 39 -1.76 4.69 -10.42
C GLY A 39 -1.77 5.23 -8.99
N PHE A 40 -1.23 6.42 -8.76
CA PHE A 40 -1.27 7.09 -7.47
C PHE A 40 -2.71 7.29 -6.96
N ALA A 41 -3.59 7.83 -7.81
CA ALA A 41 -4.99 8.08 -7.47
C ALA A 41 -5.74 6.78 -7.17
N LEU A 42 -5.50 5.72 -7.96
CA LEU A 42 -6.06 4.39 -7.69
C LEU A 42 -5.57 3.86 -6.34
N GLY A 43 -4.27 3.94 -6.06
CA GLY A 43 -3.70 3.53 -4.78
C GLY A 43 -4.32 4.24 -3.57
N LEU A 44 -4.58 5.55 -3.69
CA LEU A 44 -5.29 6.31 -2.67
C LEU A 44 -6.72 5.82 -2.48
N VAL A 45 -7.48 5.72 -3.57
CA VAL A 45 -8.92 5.42 -3.51
C VAL A 45 -9.19 3.97 -3.08
N THR A 46 -8.38 3.01 -3.51
CA THR A 46 -8.58 1.60 -3.11
C THR A 46 -8.40 1.41 -1.62
N VAL A 47 -7.42 2.06 -1.00
CA VAL A 47 -7.21 1.98 0.46
C VAL A 47 -8.37 2.60 1.21
N LEU A 48 -8.89 3.74 0.74
CA LEU A 48 -10.07 4.37 1.32
C LEU A 48 -11.33 3.50 1.17
N ALA A 49 -11.41 2.69 0.11
CA ALA A 49 -12.52 1.80 -0.16
C ALA A 49 -12.38 0.42 0.52
N GLU A 50 -11.19 0.03 0.98
CA GLU A 50 -10.89 -1.31 1.50
C GLU A 50 -11.43 -1.49 2.94
N PRO A 51 -12.46 -2.34 3.17
CA PRO A 51 -13.06 -2.51 4.48
C PRO A 51 -12.08 -3.05 5.53
N ALA A 52 -11.13 -3.89 5.11
CA ALA A 52 -10.13 -4.47 6.00
C ALA A 52 -9.21 -3.38 6.60
N VAL A 53 -8.88 -2.33 5.83
CA VAL A 53 -8.10 -1.19 6.31
C VAL A 53 -8.89 -0.42 7.38
N HIS A 54 -10.19 -0.22 7.18
CA HIS A 54 -11.02 0.44 8.21
C HIS A 54 -11.06 -0.37 9.50
N ALA A 55 -11.21 -1.70 9.42
CA ALA A 55 -11.16 -2.57 10.59
C ALA A 55 -9.82 -2.46 11.35
N LEU A 56 -8.70 -2.48 10.62
CA LEU A 56 -7.37 -2.27 11.19
C LEU A 56 -7.25 -0.89 11.86
N THR A 57 -7.70 0.19 11.22
CA THR A 57 -7.58 1.54 11.81
C THR A 57 -8.41 1.70 13.08
N ASN A 58 -9.56 1.02 13.18
CA ASN A 58 -10.35 0.97 14.42
C ASN A 58 -9.61 0.19 15.51
N GLN A 59 -9.04 -0.98 15.18
CA GLN A 59 -8.24 -1.75 16.14
C GLN A 59 -7.07 -0.93 16.69
N ILE A 60 -6.37 -0.18 15.83
CA ILE A 60 -5.27 0.71 16.25
C ILE A 60 -5.77 1.80 17.19
N GLU A 61 -6.90 2.43 16.89
CA GLU A 61 -7.49 3.45 17.76
C GLU A 61 -7.91 2.86 19.11
N ASP A 62 -8.49 1.67 19.13
CA ASP A 62 -8.92 0.97 20.34
C ASP A 62 -7.74 0.56 21.23
N VAL A 63 -6.71 -0.09 20.66
CA VAL A 63 -5.53 -0.52 21.44
C VAL A 63 -4.66 0.65 21.90
N THR A 64 -4.75 1.80 21.25
CA THR A 64 -4.06 3.04 21.67
C THR A 64 -4.92 3.94 22.55
N SER A 65 -6.09 3.47 23.00
CA SER A 65 -7.04 4.26 23.83
C SER A 65 -7.38 5.62 23.21
N GLY A 66 -7.49 5.69 21.87
CA GLY A 66 -7.78 6.91 21.13
C GLY A 66 -6.60 7.86 20.93
N TYR A 67 -5.40 7.52 21.40
CA TYR A 67 -4.20 8.35 21.20
C TYR A 67 -3.84 8.47 19.72
N VAL A 68 -3.92 7.35 18.98
CA VAL A 68 -3.69 7.31 17.54
C VAL A 68 -5.05 7.31 16.84
N LYS A 69 -5.42 8.45 16.25
CA LYS A 69 -6.70 8.60 15.56
C LYS A 69 -6.73 7.77 14.29
N LYS A 70 -7.82 7.04 14.05
CA LYS A 70 -8.02 6.25 12.83
C LYS A 70 -7.80 7.03 11.54
N ARG A 71 -8.22 8.30 11.50
CA ARG A 71 -8.09 9.18 10.33
C ARG A 71 -6.63 9.44 9.97
N THR A 72 -5.74 9.55 10.97
CA THR A 72 -4.31 9.76 10.75
C THR A 72 -3.69 8.52 10.12
N VAL A 73 -4.02 7.34 10.65
CA VAL A 73 -3.53 6.06 10.14
C VAL A 73 -4.05 5.81 8.72
N LEU A 74 -5.35 6.00 8.50
CA LEU A 74 -5.97 5.84 7.18
C LEU A 74 -5.34 6.77 6.14
N ALA A 75 -5.13 8.04 6.48
CA ALA A 75 -4.47 9.00 5.60
C ALA A 75 -3.02 8.60 5.30
N ALA A 76 -2.26 8.20 6.32
CA ALA A 76 -0.88 7.76 6.16
C ALA A 76 -0.78 6.53 5.23
N LEU A 77 -1.58 5.50 5.49
CA LEU A 77 -1.65 4.28 4.66
C LEU A 77 -2.07 4.60 3.23
N SER A 78 -3.10 5.42 3.05
CA SER A 78 -3.59 5.78 1.70
C SER A 78 -2.51 6.49 0.90
N ILE A 79 -1.84 7.49 1.50
CA ILE A 79 -0.77 8.24 0.84
C ILE A 79 0.42 7.33 0.54
N GLY A 80 0.86 6.53 1.52
CA GLY A 80 1.96 5.60 1.33
C GLY A 80 1.70 4.64 0.18
N ILE A 81 0.53 3.98 0.17
CA ILE A 81 0.16 3.01 -0.86
C ILE A 81 -0.03 3.69 -2.22
N GLY A 82 -0.60 4.90 -2.25
CA GLY A 82 -0.62 5.73 -3.46
C GLY A 82 0.78 5.90 -4.07
N PHE A 83 1.76 6.31 -3.26
CA PHE A 83 3.15 6.42 -3.71
C PHE A 83 3.75 5.08 -4.13
N SER A 84 3.42 3.98 -3.43
CA SER A 84 3.86 2.65 -3.80
C SER A 84 3.36 2.20 -5.16
N VAL A 85 2.09 2.45 -5.47
CA VAL A 85 1.48 2.12 -6.77
C VAL A 85 2.09 3.00 -7.86
N ALA A 86 2.28 4.29 -7.58
CA ALA A 86 2.97 5.21 -8.49
C ALA A 86 4.40 4.75 -8.80
N LEU A 87 5.15 4.34 -7.78
CA LEU A 87 6.49 3.78 -7.92
C LEU A 87 6.48 2.46 -8.71
N SER A 88 5.45 1.64 -8.52
CA SER A 88 5.27 0.42 -9.33
C SER A 88 4.99 0.74 -10.79
N MET A 89 4.25 1.80 -11.12
CA MET A 89 4.04 2.22 -12.51
C MET A 89 5.33 2.73 -13.13
N LEU A 90 6.11 3.52 -12.38
CA LEU A 90 7.45 3.94 -12.79
C LEU A 90 8.36 2.74 -13.06
N ARG A 91 8.28 1.70 -12.23
CA ARG A 91 9.03 0.45 -12.42
C ARG A 91 8.69 -0.24 -13.74
N ILE A 92 7.40 -0.34 -14.09
CA ILE A 92 6.98 -0.94 -15.37
C ILE A 92 7.54 -0.15 -16.56
N ILE A 93 7.61 1.18 -16.44
CA ILE A 93 8.09 2.06 -17.52
C ILE A 93 9.61 2.03 -17.67
N VAL A 94 10.36 2.01 -16.57
CA VAL A 94 11.82 2.19 -16.58
C VAL A 94 12.54 0.85 -16.77
N PRO A 95 13.19 0.61 -17.92
CA PRO A 95 13.91 -0.65 -18.16
C PRO A 95 15.06 -0.80 -17.17
N GLY A 96 15.20 -1.98 -16.58
CA GLY A 96 16.26 -2.32 -15.63
C GLY A 96 15.93 -2.04 -14.15
N LEU A 97 14.79 -1.43 -13.83
CA LEU A 97 14.34 -1.31 -12.44
C LEU A 97 13.65 -2.61 -11.99
N GLU A 98 14.44 -3.58 -11.53
CA GLU A 98 13.90 -4.84 -11.02
C GLU A 98 13.27 -4.69 -9.63
N LEU A 99 12.33 -5.58 -9.30
CA LEU A 99 11.58 -5.56 -8.04
C LEU A 99 12.48 -5.53 -6.78
N TRP A 100 13.60 -6.26 -6.80
CA TRP A 100 14.50 -6.36 -5.64
C TRP A 100 15.20 -5.04 -5.31
N HIS A 101 15.43 -4.16 -6.30
CA HIS A 101 16.01 -2.84 -6.07
C HIS A 101 15.15 -1.97 -5.14
N ILE A 102 13.85 -2.24 -5.06
CA ILE A 102 12.92 -1.52 -4.18
C ILE A 102 12.67 -2.34 -2.91
N LEU A 103 12.43 -3.64 -3.03
CA LEU A 103 12.11 -4.49 -1.88
C LEU A 103 13.27 -4.61 -0.90
N LEU A 104 14.50 -4.83 -1.37
CA LEU A 104 15.64 -5.06 -0.50
C LEU A 104 15.95 -3.83 0.37
N PRO A 105 16.07 -2.60 -0.19
CA PRO A 105 16.21 -1.41 0.64
C PRO A 105 14.99 -1.14 1.53
N GLY A 106 13.77 -1.38 1.01
CA GLY A 106 12.55 -1.16 1.78
C GLY A 106 12.47 -2.05 3.03
N TYR A 107 12.78 -3.34 2.90
CA TYR A 107 12.85 -4.24 4.05
C TYR A 107 14.00 -3.90 4.98
N ALA A 108 15.16 -3.51 4.46
CA ALA A 108 16.28 -3.05 5.29
C ALA A 108 15.88 -1.83 6.14
N ILE A 109 15.21 -0.85 5.55
CA ILE A 109 14.66 0.32 6.26
C ILE A 109 13.67 -0.14 7.32
N SER A 110 12.74 -1.03 6.98
CA SER A 110 11.74 -1.51 7.94
C SER A 110 12.36 -2.23 9.13
N ILE A 111 13.36 -3.08 8.89
CA ILE A 111 14.08 -3.79 9.95
C ILE A 111 14.82 -2.79 10.85
N ILE A 112 15.49 -1.79 10.28
CA ILE A 112 16.17 -0.73 11.05
C ILE A 112 15.16 0.04 11.91
N LEU A 113 14.01 0.42 11.32
CA LEU A 113 12.95 1.13 12.03
C LEU A 113 12.35 0.29 13.17
N SER A 114 12.27 -1.03 13.02
CA SER A 114 11.77 -1.93 14.08
C SER A 114 12.56 -1.85 15.38
N TYR A 115 13.85 -1.49 15.33
CA TYR A 115 14.66 -1.30 16.55
C TYR A 115 14.44 0.06 17.22
N ILE A 116 13.85 1.03 16.52
CA ILE A 116 13.73 2.43 16.97
C ILE A 116 12.29 2.74 17.43
N VAL A 117 11.31 2.15 16.76
CA VAL A 117 9.87 2.43 16.90
C VAL A 117 9.27 1.58 18.03
N PRO A 118 8.21 2.04 18.74
CA PRO A 118 7.50 1.25 19.75
C PRO A 118 7.01 -0.11 19.22
N SER A 119 7.06 -1.13 20.08
CA SER A 119 6.75 -2.52 19.71
C SER A 119 5.33 -2.68 19.16
N LEU A 120 4.39 -1.89 19.69
CA LEU A 120 3.01 -1.82 19.21
C LEU A 120 2.93 -1.44 17.72
N PHE A 121 3.63 -0.37 17.32
CA PHE A 121 3.63 0.07 15.92
C PHE A 121 4.35 -0.92 15.01
N VAL A 122 5.39 -1.59 15.49
CA VAL A 122 6.06 -2.66 14.74
C VAL A 122 5.09 -3.82 14.50
N GLY A 123 4.40 -4.30 15.54
CA GLY A 123 3.42 -5.38 15.41
C GLY A 123 2.30 -5.05 14.43
N ILE A 124 1.71 -3.85 14.56
CA ILE A 124 0.67 -3.37 13.65
C ILE A 124 1.21 -3.27 12.20
N ALA A 125 2.43 -2.75 12.02
CA ALA A 125 3.05 -2.57 10.72
C ALA A 125 3.17 -3.91 9.96
N PHE A 126 3.64 -4.97 10.62
CA PHE A 126 3.78 -6.29 10.02
C PHE A 126 2.44 -7.00 9.78
N ASP A 127 1.42 -6.77 10.62
CA ASP A 127 0.07 -7.34 10.41
C ASP A 127 -0.69 -6.62 9.26
N SER A 128 -0.45 -5.31 9.12
CA SER A 128 -1.12 -4.45 8.14
C SER A 128 -0.71 -4.69 6.69
N GLY A 129 0.43 -5.34 6.44
CA GLY A 129 0.92 -5.66 5.09
C GLY A 129 -0.11 -6.47 4.29
N GLY A 130 -0.68 -7.51 4.91
CA GLY A 130 -1.72 -8.35 4.30
C GLY A 130 -3.05 -7.62 4.11
N VAL A 131 -3.38 -6.70 5.02
CA VAL A 131 -4.59 -5.87 4.98
C VAL A 131 -4.54 -4.87 3.81
N ALA A 132 -3.37 -4.26 3.57
CA ALA A 132 -3.18 -3.32 2.47
C ALA A 132 -3.20 -3.98 1.09
N SER A 133 -2.69 -5.22 0.99
CA SER A 133 -2.83 -6.07 -0.20
C SER A 133 -4.20 -6.77 -0.27
N GLY A 134 -5.24 -6.11 0.23
CA GLY A 134 -6.59 -6.65 0.31
C GLY A 134 -7.27 -6.88 -1.04
N PRO A 135 -8.51 -7.39 -1.03
CA PRO A 135 -9.26 -7.74 -2.23
C PRO A 135 -9.45 -6.57 -3.21
N MET A 136 -9.56 -5.32 -2.73
CA MET A 136 -9.67 -4.15 -3.60
C MET A 136 -8.36 -3.87 -4.35
N THR A 137 -7.22 -3.97 -3.67
CA THR A 137 -5.90 -3.86 -4.29
C THR A 137 -5.68 -4.97 -5.32
N ALA A 138 -5.97 -6.22 -4.93
CA ALA A 138 -5.79 -7.38 -5.81
C ALA A 138 -6.69 -7.35 -7.06
N THR A 139 -7.82 -6.64 -7.03
CA THR A 139 -8.73 -6.56 -8.17
C THR A 139 -8.47 -5.34 -9.05
N PHE A 140 -8.28 -4.16 -8.48
CA PHE A 140 -8.12 -2.93 -9.25
C PHE A 140 -6.67 -2.63 -9.61
N ILE A 141 -5.78 -2.62 -8.61
CA ILE A 141 -4.38 -2.21 -8.79
C ILE A 141 -3.64 -3.25 -9.63
N LEU A 142 -3.83 -4.54 -9.32
CA LEU A 142 -3.21 -5.61 -10.10
C LEU A 142 -3.72 -5.63 -11.55
N ALA A 143 -5.02 -5.47 -11.76
CA ALA A 143 -5.56 -5.45 -13.12
C ALA A 143 -5.05 -4.25 -13.92
N PHE A 144 -4.98 -3.07 -13.30
CA PHE A 144 -4.39 -1.88 -13.89
C PHE A 144 -2.91 -2.07 -14.26
N ALA A 145 -2.12 -2.63 -13.34
CA ALA A 145 -0.72 -2.93 -13.56
C ALA A 145 -0.51 -3.98 -14.67
N HIS A 146 -1.31 -5.04 -14.71
CA HIS A 146 -1.30 -6.01 -15.81
C HIS A 146 -1.61 -5.35 -17.15
N GLY A 147 -2.63 -4.49 -17.20
CA GLY A 147 -2.95 -3.73 -18.41
C GLY A 147 -1.78 -2.88 -18.88
N ALA A 148 -1.15 -2.15 -17.97
CA ALA A 148 0.00 -1.32 -18.28
C ALA A 148 1.22 -2.13 -18.75
N ALA A 149 1.54 -3.23 -18.05
CA ALA A 149 2.66 -4.12 -18.40
C ALA A 149 2.46 -4.81 -19.76
N ASN A 150 1.22 -5.13 -20.13
CA ASN A 150 0.93 -5.73 -21.43
C ASN A 150 1.13 -4.76 -22.62
N ALA A 151 1.07 -3.46 -22.36
CA ALA A 151 1.23 -2.41 -23.38
C ALA A 151 2.68 -1.91 -23.54
N ILE A 152 3.52 -2.09 -22.52
CA ILE A 152 4.89 -1.56 -22.50
C ILE A 152 5.86 -2.63 -23.00
N GLU A 153 6.59 -2.31 -24.07
CA GLU A 153 7.60 -3.23 -24.63
C GLU A 153 8.70 -3.54 -23.60
N GLY A 154 8.95 -4.83 -23.38
CA GLY A 154 9.97 -5.30 -22.45
C GLY A 154 9.50 -5.46 -20.99
N ALA A 155 8.26 -5.11 -20.66
CA ALA A 155 7.66 -5.43 -19.37
C ALA A 155 7.15 -6.88 -19.34
N ASP A 156 7.31 -7.54 -18.19
CA ASP A 156 6.82 -8.89 -17.96
C ASP A 156 5.54 -8.82 -17.12
N VAL A 157 4.42 -9.24 -17.70
CA VAL A 157 3.10 -9.20 -17.04
C VAL A 157 3.10 -9.96 -15.72
N LEU A 158 3.84 -11.06 -15.60
CA LEU A 158 3.92 -11.82 -14.36
C LEU A 158 4.81 -11.11 -13.34
N ILE A 159 6.04 -10.75 -13.70
CA ILE A 159 7.03 -10.20 -12.76
C ILE A 159 6.68 -8.75 -12.37
N ASP A 160 6.27 -7.93 -13.32
CA ASP A 160 5.94 -6.53 -13.10
C ASP A 160 4.51 -6.36 -12.61
N GLY A 161 3.57 -7.14 -13.15
CA GLY A 161 2.18 -7.16 -12.70
C GLY A 161 2.02 -7.65 -11.28
N PHE A 162 2.49 -8.86 -10.93
CA PHE A 162 2.38 -9.34 -9.55
C PHE A 162 3.31 -8.62 -8.57
N GLY A 163 4.44 -8.09 -9.04
CA GLY A 163 5.40 -7.38 -8.18
C GLY A 163 4.81 -6.15 -7.47
N ILE A 164 3.73 -5.56 -8.01
CA ILE A 164 3.00 -4.47 -7.34
C ILE A 164 2.45 -4.89 -5.97
N ILE A 165 2.02 -6.13 -5.82
CA ILE A 165 1.46 -6.65 -4.56
C ILE A 165 2.53 -6.66 -3.48
N ALA A 166 3.77 -7.01 -3.83
CA ALA A 166 4.89 -6.98 -2.90
C ALA A 166 5.21 -5.56 -2.43
N LEU A 167 5.16 -4.58 -3.34
CA LEU A 167 5.38 -3.17 -3.02
C LEU A 167 4.27 -2.62 -2.11
N VAL A 168 3.01 -2.91 -2.43
CA VAL A 168 1.86 -2.51 -1.61
C VAL A 168 1.91 -3.17 -0.24
N ALA A 169 2.31 -4.43 -0.14
CA ALA A 169 2.45 -5.12 1.15
C ALA A 169 3.60 -4.58 2.01
N LEU A 170 4.72 -4.14 1.39
CA LEU A 170 5.86 -3.54 2.08
C LEU A 170 5.56 -2.13 2.61
N THR A 171 4.67 -1.41 1.95
CA THR A 171 4.43 0.00 2.24
C THR A 171 3.87 0.29 3.63
N PRO A 172 2.89 -0.47 4.16
CA PRO A 172 2.43 -0.33 5.54
C PRO A 172 3.53 -0.54 6.57
N LEU A 173 4.51 -1.43 6.29
CA LEU A 173 5.63 -1.66 7.21
C LEU A 173 6.33 -0.33 7.49
N ILE A 174 6.81 0.33 6.43
CA ILE A 174 7.53 1.59 6.55
C ILE A 174 6.60 2.72 7.02
N THR A 175 5.39 2.81 6.47
CA THR A 175 4.45 3.91 6.75
C THR A 175 4.03 3.95 8.21
N LEU A 176 3.64 2.81 8.78
CA LEU A 176 3.19 2.74 10.18
C LEU A 176 4.36 2.85 11.15
N GLN A 177 5.55 2.33 10.78
CA GLN A 177 6.75 2.55 11.57
C GLN A 177 7.16 4.02 11.62
N LEU A 178 7.12 4.72 10.49
CA LEU A 178 7.37 6.17 10.44
C LEU A 178 6.33 6.94 11.25
N LEU A 179 5.05 6.56 11.17
CA LEU A 179 4.01 7.15 12.00
C LEU A 179 4.30 6.95 13.49
N GLY A 180 4.67 5.73 13.89
CA GLY A 180 5.08 5.41 15.26
C GLY A 180 6.29 6.21 15.74
N LEU A 181 7.28 6.44 14.87
CA LEU A 181 8.43 7.29 15.16
C LEU A 181 8.01 8.75 15.42
N ILE A 182 7.12 9.29 14.58
CA ILE A 182 6.58 10.65 14.73
C ILE A 182 5.85 10.78 16.07
N TYR A 183 5.01 9.81 16.42
CA TYR A 183 4.29 9.79 17.70
C TYR A 183 5.27 9.70 18.89
N LYS A 184 6.28 8.83 18.84
CA LYS A 184 7.33 8.72 19.86
C LYS A 184 8.05 10.05 20.11
N ILE A 185 8.42 10.75 19.03
CA ILE A 185 9.09 12.06 19.12
C ILE A 185 8.15 13.12 19.73
N GLN A 186 6.86 13.11 19.36
CA GLN A 186 5.88 14.05 19.91
C GLN A 186 5.62 13.83 21.39
N THR A 187 5.50 12.57 21.85
CA THR A 187 5.33 12.22 23.27
C THR A 187 6.52 12.72 24.09
N LYS A 188 7.75 12.45 23.63
CA LYS A 188 8.98 12.89 24.30
C LYS A 188 9.08 14.42 24.41
N LYS A 189 8.67 15.15 23.36
CA LYS A 189 8.65 16.64 23.38
C LYS A 189 7.63 17.22 24.35
N LYS A 190 6.55 16.51 24.66
CA LYS A 190 5.50 16.95 25.60
C LYS A 190 5.81 16.62 27.06
N GLY A 191 6.96 15.99 27.36
CA GLY A 191 7.35 15.65 28.73
C GLY A 191 6.44 14.61 29.41
N ILE A 192 5.69 13.84 28.62
CA ILE A 192 4.86 12.74 29.13
C ILE A 192 5.82 11.56 29.38
N GLU A 193 5.90 11.10 30.63
CA GLU A 193 6.71 9.92 30.99
C GLU A 193 6.28 8.71 30.17
N ASP A 194 7.27 8.08 29.55
CA ASP A 194 7.13 6.84 28.79
C ASP A 194 6.97 5.68 29.79
N ASN A 195 5.78 5.58 30.41
CA ASN A 195 5.39 4.38 31.11
C ASN A 195 5.23 3.31 30.04
N GLY A 196 6.26 2.48 29.85
CA GLY A 196 6.41 1.43 28.82
C GLY A 196 5.35 0.32 28.82
N ALA A 197 4.12 0.63 29.23
CA ALA A 197 2.92 -0.16 29.10
C ALA A 197 2.02 0.32 27.94
N ILE A 198 2.34 1.44 27.26
CA ILE A 198 1.56 1.99 26.13
C ILE A 198 2.41 2.13 24.84
N PHE A 199 3.74 1.92 24.92
CA PHE A 199 4.68 1.95 23.78
C PHE A 199 5.76 0.85 23.92
#